data_AF-D4B4G3-F1
#
_entry.id   AF-D4B4G3-F1
#
_cell.length_a   1.000
_cell.length_b   1.000
_cell.length_c   1.000
_cell.angle_alpha   90.00
_cell.angle_beta   90.00
_cell.angle_gamma   90.00
#
_symmetry.space_group_name_H-M   'P 1'
#
loop_
_entity.id
_entity.type
_entity.pdbx_description
1 polymer ?
#
loop_
_entity_poly.entity_id
_entity_poly.type
_entity_poly.pdbx_seq_one_letter_code
_entity_poly.pdbx_strand_id
1 'polypeptide(L)'
;MGNACLSCLTGRSRDSLYEPIIADSEREAVADLLQYLENRNETDFFTGEPLRALSTLVYSDNVDLQRSASLTFAEITERDVREVDRDTLEPILFLLESPDIEVQRAASAALVCLFFFSFFFSLVFFVSSTETLEADQILLLAENKVSIVMLGGLAPLIRQMMSTNVEVQCNAVGCITNLATHEENKAKIAGSGALGPLTRLARSKDMRVQRNATGALLNMTHSDENRQQLVLAGAIPILVQLLTSPDVDVQYYCTTALSNIAVDALNRKKLAQTESRLVQSLVQLMDSSTPKVQCQAALALRNLASDDKYQLEIVRARGLPPLLRLLQSSYLPLILSAVACIRNISIHPNNESPIIDAGFLKPLVDLLGSIDNEEIQCHAISTLRNLAASSDRNKELVLEAGAVQKCKELVLQVPLTVQSEMTAAIAVLALSDDLKGRLLKLGVFEVLIPLTASESIEVQGNSAAALGNLSSKVGDYSIFVRDWTEPNGGLHGYLNRFLASGDPTFQHIAIWTLLQLIESEDKRLIGFITRSEDIIQLVRAIANKNLESDDEGEDGEEGTAEVIALAQRSLELLGFDSKHS
;
A
#
# COMPACT_ATOMS: atom_id res chain seq x y z
N MET A 1 -103.82 -29.74 2.62
CA MET A 1 -104.06 -28.89 3.81
C MET A 1 -102.73 -28.20 4.13
N GLY A 2 -102.55 -26.88 4.10
CA GLY A 2 -103.39 -25.78 3.60
C GLY A 2 -102.67 -24.43 3.83
N ASN A 3 -102.75 -23.51 2.86
CA ASN A 3 -102.72 -22.02 2.92
C ASN A 3 -102.12 -21.29 4.16
N ALA A 4 -101.35 -20.19 4.07
CA ALA A 4 -100.99 -19.24 2.98
C ALA A 4 -99.67 -18.49 3.39
N CYS A 5 -99.15 -17.41 2.77
CA CYS A 5 -99.66 -16.51 1.71
C CYS A 5 -98.52 -15.84 0.88
N LEU A 6 -98.78 -14.64 0.36
CA LEU A 6 -98.07 -13.85 -0.66
C LEU A 6 -97.00 -12.84 -0.15
N SER A 7 -96.15 -12.46 -1.12
CA SER A 7 -95.64 -11.10 -1.45
C SER A 7 -94.57 -10.39 -0.61
N CYS A 8 -93.45 -10.12 -1.31
CA CYS A 8 -92.82 -8.81 -1.53
C CYS A 8 -92.56 -7.87 -0.33
N LEU A 9 -91.28 -7.56 -0.08
CA LEU A 9 -90.66 -6.29 -0.52
C LEU A 9 -89.15 -6.23 -0.16
N THR A 10 -88.36 -5.70 -1.11
CA THR A 10 -87.08 -4.98 -0.93
C THR A 10 -85.99 -5.53 0.00
N GLY A 11 -84.93 -6.05 -0.63
CA GLY A 11 -83.57 -5.54 -0.45
C GLY A 11 -82.93 -5.62 0.93
N ARG A 12 -82.12 -6.65 1.15
CA ARG A 12 -80.90 -6.52 1.97
C ARG A 12 -79.69 -6.86 1.13
N SER A 13 -78.86 -5.85 0.88
CA SER A 13 -77.55 -6.03 0.28
C SER A 13 -76.73 -7.00 1.13
N ARG A 14 -75.91 -7.82 0.47
CA ARG A 14 -74.96 -8.71 1.13
C ARG A 14 -73.53 -8.46 0.64
N ASP A 15 -73.24 -7.20 0.34
CA ASP A 15 -71.88 -6.70 0.27
C ASP A 15 -71.43 -6.30 1.68
N SER A 16 -70.62 -7.16 2.28
CA SER A 16 -69.78 -6.83 3.43
C SER A 16 -68.42 -7.48 3.17
N LEU A 17 -67.78 -6.98 2.11
CA LEU A 17 -66.35 -7.10 1.92
C LEU A 17 -65.71 -6.28 3.04
N TYR A 18 -64.89 -6.92 3.87
CA TYR A 18 -64.13 -6.22 4.91
C TYR A 18 -63.02 -5.39 4.22
N GLU A 19 -63.23 -4.08 4.10
CA GLU A 19 -62.11 -3.15 3.97
C GLU A 19 -61.26 -3.22 5.25
N PRO A 20 -59.92 -3.18 5.16
CA PRO A 20 -59.09 -3.02 6.35
C PRO A 20 -59.40 -1.64 6.96
N ILE A 21 -59.94 -1.63 8.17
CA ILE A 21 -60.34 -0.41 8.86
C ILE A 21 -59.06 0.31 9.30
N ILE A 22 -58.65 1.30 8.50
CA ILE A 22 -57.58 2.24 8.85
C ILE A 22 -57.99 2.93 10.17
N ALA A 23 -57.11 2.88 11.17
CA ALA A 23 -57.34 3.48 12.48
C ALA A 23 -57.50 5.00 12.36
N ASP A 24 -58.23 5.63 13.28
CA ASP A 24 -58.46 7.09 13.21
C ASP A 24 -57.13 7.87 13.25
N SER A 25 -56.16 7.43 14.05
CA SER A 25 -54.79 7.98 14.11
C SER A 25 -53.99 7.80 12.81
N GLU A 26 -54.23 6.71 12.07
CA GLU A 26 -53.60 6.50 10.76
C GLU A 26 -54.22 7.41 9.70
N ARG A 27 -55.55 7.65 9.76
CA ARG A 27 -56.23 8.60 8.86
C ARG A 27 -55.81 10.05 9.12
N GLU A 28 -55.63 10.42 10.38
CA GLU A 28 -55.05 11.71 10.79
C GLU A 28 -53.62 11.84 10.25
N ALA A 29 -52.74 10.84 10.48
CA ALA A 29 -51.37 10.86 9.98
C ALA A 29 -51.27 10.92 8.43
N VAL A 30 -52.16 10.28 7.68
CA VAL A 30 -52.23 10.43 6.21
C VAL A 30 -52.62 11.86 5.82
N ALA A 31 -53.61 12.46 6.49
CA ALA A 31 -54.05 13.82 6.18
C ALA A 31 -52.95 14.85 6.48
N ASP A 32 -52.30 14.75 7.63
CA ASP A 32 -51.18 15.61 8.03
C ASP A 32 -49.99 15.45 7.06
N LEU A 33 -49.64 14.21 6.70
CA LEU A 33 -48.53 13.95 5.77
C LEU A 33 -48.78 14.54 4.38
N LEU A 34 -50.01 14.49 3.86
CA LEU A 34 -50.35 15.14 2.59
C LEU A 34 -50.17 16.66 2.66
N GLN A 35 -50.59 17.30 3.76
CA GLN A 35 -50.38 18.75 3.97
C GLN A 35 -48.89 19.12 4.07
N TYR A 36 -48.07 18.28 4.70
CA TYR A 36 -46.61 18.45 4.74
C TYR A 36 -45.97 18.26 3.34
N LEU A 37 -46.44 17.28 2.56
CA LEU A 37 -45.95 17.01 1.21
C LEU A 37 -46.29 18.13 0.20
N GLU A 38 -47.41 18.84 0.37
CA GLU A 38 -47.70 20.06 -0.41
C GLU A 38 -46.64 21.15 -0.16
N ASN A 39 -46.12 21.27 1.07
CA ASN A 39 -45.13 22.26 1.49
C ASN A 39 -43.71 21.66 1.67
N ARG A 40 -43.39 20.60 0.90
CA ARG A 40 -42.15 19.80 1.00
C ARG A 40 -40.83 20.51 0.69
N ASN A 41 -40.83 21.82 0.48
CA ASN A 41 -39.63 22.64 0.30
C ASN A 41 -39.27 23.41 1.58
N GLU A 42 -40.23 23.57 2.49
CA GLU A 42 -40.10 24.33 3.74
C GLU A 42 -40.30 23.42 4.97
N THR A 43 -40.81 22.20 4.76
CA THR A 43 -41.06 21.22 5.81
C THR A 43 -39.83 20.34 6.05
N ASP A 44 -39.37 20.28 7.29
CA ASP A 44 -38.39 19.29 7.73
C ASP A 44 -39.10 17.96 8.03
N PHE A 45 -38.75 16.90 7.30
CA PHE A 45 -39.31 15.56 7.47
C PHE A 45 -38.49 14.66 8.42
N PHE A 46 -37.33 15.13 8.88
CA PHE A 46 -36.44 14.37 9.78
C PHE A 46 -36.62 14.75 11.25
N THR A 47 -37.56 15.65 11.58
CA THR A 47 -37.86 16.05 12.95
C THR A 47 -39.36 16.33 13.15
N GLY A 48 -39.81 16.38 14.40
CA GLY A 48 -41.12 16.92 14.79
C GLY A 48 -42.34 16.16 14.25
N GLU A 49 -43.42 16.91 14.00
CA GLU A 49 -44.72 16.37 13.57
C GLU A 49 -44.69 15.65 12.20
N PRO A 50 -43.97 16.12 11.17
CA PRO A 50 -43.84 15.40 9.90
C PRO A 50 -43.22 14.01 10.07
N LEU A 51 -42.16 13.89 10.89
CA LEU A 51 -41.56 12.60 11.23
C LEU A 51 -42.51 11.73 12.05
N ARG A 52 -43.30 12.32 12.95
CA ARG A 52 -44.30 11.59 13.76
C ARG A 52 -45.44 11.04 12.90
N ALA A 53 -45.92 11.80 11.92
CA ALA A 53 -46.91 11.35 10.94
C ALA A 53 -46.35 10.19 10.09
N LEU A 54 -45.13 10.33 9.54
CA LEU A 54 -44.44 9.25 8.82
C LEU A 54 -44.28 7.99 9.69
N SER A 55 -43.82 8.14 10.93
CA SER A 55 -43.60 7.03 11.86
C SER A 55 -44.90 6.29 12.17
N THR A 56 -46.03 7.01 12.27
CA THR A 56 -47.36 6.40 12.48
C THR A 56 -47.74 5.49 11.30
N LEU A 57 -47.41 5.89 10.06
CA LEU A 57 -47.65 5.08 8.87
C LEU A 57 -46.67 3.90 8.74
N VAL A 58 -45.43 4.05 9.23
CA VAL A 58 -44.43 2.97 9.27
C VAL A 58 -44.85 1.82 10.18
N TYR A 59 -45.32 2.14 11.39
CA TYR A 59 -45.73 1.13 12.38
C TYR A 59 -47.18 0.65 12.21
N SER A 60 -47.83 1.01 11.10
CA SER A 60 -49.16 0.49 10.74
C SER A 60 -49.10 -0.98 10.35
N ASP A 61 -50.13 -1.75 10.70
CA ASP A 61 -50.36 -3.11 10.17
C ASP A 61 -50.75 -3.10 8.67
N ASN A 62 -51.08 -1.94 8.10
CA ASN A 62 -51.45 -1.78 6.70
C ASN A 62 -50.22 -1.58 5.81
N VAL A 63 -49.90 -2.59 5.01
CA VAL A 63 -48.77 -2.60 4.06
C VAL A 63 -48.85 -1.47 3.02
N ASP A 64 -50.06 -1.00 2.65
CA ASP A 64 -50.22 0.12 1.71
C ASP A 64 -49.78 1.45 2.34
N LEU A 65 -49.98 1.61 3.65
CA LEU A 65 -49.47 2.75 4.43
C LEU A 65 -47.95 2.64 4.64
N GLN A 66 -47.43 1.45 4.94
CA GLN A 66 -45.98 1.20 5.00
C GLN A 66 -45.29 1.52 3.66
N ARG A 67 -45.87 1.14 2.51
CA ARG A 67 -45.33 1.51 1.19
C ARG A 67 -45.32 3.02 0.98
N SER A 68 -46.40 3.70 1.36
CA SER A 68 -46.51 5.16 1.23
C SER A 68 -45.46 5.88 2.09
N ALA A 69 -45.28 5.45 3.34
CA ALA A 69 -44.24 5.96 4.23
C ALA A 69 -42.83 5.67 3.68
N SER A 70 -42.58 4.44 3.22
CA SER A 70 -41.27 4.01 2.70
C SER A 70 -40.86 4.74 1.43
N LEU A 71 -41.80 4.96 0.50
CA LEU A 71 -41.58 5.79 -0.68
C LEU A 71 -41.30 7.24 -0.29
N THR A 72 -42.04 7.78 0.69
CA THR A 72 -41.79 9.14 1.19
C THR A 72 -40.39 9.27 1.80
N PHE A 73 -39.95 8.29 2.61
CA PHE A 73 -38.58 8.24 3.13
C PHE A 73 -37.52 8.20 2.01
N ALA A 74 -37.75 7.47 0.92
CA ALA A 74 -36.85 7.47 -0.23
C ALA A 74 -36.81 8.86 -0.92
N GLU A 75 -37.97 9.48 -1.16
CA GLU A 75 -38.04 10.80 -1.79
C GLU A 75 -37.41 11.93 -0.96
N ILE A 76 -37.58 11.93 0.38
CA ILE A 76 -36.97 12.98 1.23
C ILE A 76 -35.45 12.81 1.35
N THR A 77 -34.97 11.57 1.49
CA THR A 77 -33.53 11.29 1.63
C THR A 77 -32.76 11.45 0.31
N GLU A 78 -33.39 11.27 -0.85
CA GLU A 78 -32.79 11.61 -2.15
C GLU A 78 -32.61 13.14 -2.31
N ARG A 79 -33.49 13.94 -1.69
CA ARG A 79 -33.51 15.41 -1.83
C ARG A 79 -32.66 16.14 -0.80
N ASP A 80 -32.60 15.64 0.43
CA ASP A 80 -31.91 16.27 1.55
C ASP A 80 -31.11 15.22 2.32
N VAL A 81 -29.78 15.42 2.34
CA VAL A 81 -28.80 14.45 2.82
C VAL A 81 -27.98 15.11 3.92
N ARG A 82 -28.31 14.75 5.17
CA ARG A 82 -27.75 15.32 6.40
C ARG A 82 -27.54 14.23 7.45
N GLU A 83 -26.88 14.59 8.56
CA GLU A 83 -26.94 13.79 9.79
C GLU A 83 -28.41 13.68 10.23
N VAL A 84 -28.84 12.47 10.60
CA VAL A 84 -30.18 12.19 11.11
C VAL A 84 -30.11 11.41 12.42
N ASP A 85 -31.10 11.65 13.28
CA ASP A 85 -31.14 11.07 14.61
C ASP A 85 -31.68 9.63 14.62
N ARG A 86 -31.69 9.05 15.83
CA ARG A 86 -32.24 7.71 16.07
C ARG A 86 -33.73 7.63 15.71
N ASP A 87 -34.49 8.68 15.98
CA ASP A 87 -35.94 8.73 15.78
C ASP A 87 -36.29 8.70 14.28
N THR A 88 -35.40 9.22 13.43
CA THR A 88 -35.45 9.05 11.96
C THR A 88 -35.03 7.65 11.52
N LEU A 89 -33.95 7.11 12.07
CA LEU A 89 -33.37 5.85 11.60
C LEU A 89 -34.20 4.62 11.99
N GLU A 90 -34.81 4.58 13.17
CA GLU A 90 -35.59 3.42 13.63
C GLU A 90 -36.78 3.06 12.71
N PRO A 91 -37.63 4.01 12.26
CA PRO A 91 -38.67 3.73 11.28
C PRO A 91 -38.12 3.16 9.96
N ILE A 92 -37.02 3.71 9.44
CA ILE A 92 -36.42 3.21 8.18
C ILE A 92 -35.89 1.79 8.36
N LEU A 93 -35.24 1.50 9.49
CA LEU A 93 -34.74 0.16 9.82
C LEU A 93 -35.86 -0.86 10.03
N PHE A 94 -36.98 -0.45 10.63
CA PHE A 94 -38.17 -1.30 10.75
C PHE A 94 -38.76 -1.67 9.38
N LEU A 95 -38.86 -0.70 8.45
CA LEU A 95 -39.34 -0.96 7.09
C LEU A 95 -38.46 -1.96 6.33
N LEU A 96 -37.16 -2.06 6.62
CA LEU A 96 -36.29 -3.08 6.00
C LEU A 96 -36.71 -4.53 6.36
N GLU A 97 -37.40 -4.74 7.48
CA GLU A 97 -37.89 -6.04 7.92
C GLU A 97 -39.28 -6.39 7.39
N SER A 98 -39.97 -5.43 6.73
CA SER A 98 -41.28 -5.65 6.12
C SER A 98 -41.26 -6.84 5.15
N PRO A 99 -42.30 -7.69 5.11
CA PRO A 99 -42.39 -8.80 4.16
C PRO A 99 -42.67 -8.35 2.72
N ASP A 100 -43.05 -7.09 2.51
CA ASP A 100 -43.35 -6.52 1.19
C ASP A 100 -42.07 -6.04 0.48
N ILE A 101 -41.89 -6.50 -0.76
CA ILE A 101 -40.67 -6.25 -1.55
C ILE A 101 -40.54 -4.78 -1.94
N GLU A 102 -41.64 -4.07 -2.16
CA GLU A 102 -41.60 -2.64 -2.53
C GLU A 102 -41.30 -1.78 -1.31
N VAL A 103 -41.80 -2.15 -0.12
CA VAL A 103 -41.38 -1.54 1.16
C VAL A 103 -39.86 -1.74 1.37
N GLN A 104 -39.35 -2.96 1.22
CA GLN A 104 -37.92 -3.23 1.33
C GLN A 104 -37.09 -2.43 0.32
N ARG A 105 -37.56 -2.34 -0.94
CA ARG A 105 -36.88 -1.63 -2.02
C ARG A 105 -36.76 -0.13 -1.75
N ALA A 106 -37.84 0.50 -1.30
CA ALA A 106 -37.84 1.93 -0.99
C ALA A 106 -37.07 2.23 0.31
N ALA A 107 -37.23 1.44 1.38
CA ALA A 107 -36.49 1.63 2.64
C ALA A 107 -34.97 1.44 2.48
N SER A 108 -34.55 0.45 1.69
CA SER A 108 -33.14 0.25 1.38
C SER A 108 -32.58 1.35 0.47
N ALA A 109 -33.37 1.89 -0.46
CA ALA A 109 -32.99 3.07 -1.25
C ALA A 109 -32.83 4.32 -0.37
N ALA A 110 -33.73 4.53 0.61
CA ALA A 110 -33.66 5.65 1.54
C ALA A 110 -32.35 5.63 2.36
N LEU A 111 -31.96 4.45 2.86
CA LEU A 111 -30.65 4.29 3.50
C LEU A 111 -29.48 4.56 2.56
N VAL A 112 -29.54 4.11 1.29
CA VAL A 112 -28.48 4.41 0.31
C VAL A 112 -28.31 5.93 0.16
N CYS A 113 -29.42 6.68 0.09
CA CYS A 113 -29.39 8.13 -0.09
C CYS A 113 -28.81 8.87 1.14
N LEU A 114 -29.06 8.40 2.37
CA LEU A 114 -28.44 8.94 3.60
C LEU A 114 -26.90 8.83 3.65
N PHE A 115 -26.26 8.12 2.71
CA PHE A 115 -24.80 8.07 2.57
C PHE A 115 -24.25 8.93 1.42
N PHE A 116 -25.10 9.42 0.53
CA PHE A 116 -24.68 10.03 -0.74
C PHE A 116 -25.30 11.42 -0.94
N PHE A 117 -24.49 12.47 -0.79
CA PHE A 117 -24.75 13.68 -1.58
C PHE A 117 -24.78 13.26 -3.06
N SER A 118 -25.79 13.73 -3.82
CA SER A 118 -26.17 13.08 -5.09
C SER A 118 -24.99 12.81 -6.05
N PHE A 119 -25.11 11.70 -6.80
CA PHE A 119 -24.07 11.02 -7.59
C PHE A 119 -23.29 11.86 -8.64
N PHE A 120 -23.53 13.17 -8.73
CA PHE A 120 -22.97 14.07 -9.75
C PHE A 120 -21.64 14.74 -9.38
N PHE A 121 -21.28 14.88 -8.09
CA PHE A 121 -20.14 15.74 -7.69
C PHE A 121 -18.81 15.03 -7.44
N SER A 122 -18.83 13.78 -6.96
CA SER A 122 -17.61 13.10 -6.49
C SER A 122 -16.58 12.75 -7.59
N LEU A 123 -16.97 12.79 -8.87
CA LEU A 123 -16.08 12.47 -10.00
C LEU A 123 -15.38 13.68 -10.63
N VAL A 124 -15.68 14.91 -10.20
CA VAL A 124 -15.19 16.15 -10.87
C VAL A 124 -14.36 17.05 -9.96
N PHE A 125 -14.55 17.01 -8.63
CA PHE A 125 -14.03 18.05 -7.74
C PHE A 125 -12.74 17.74 -6.94
N PHE A 126 -11.98 16.69 -7.28
CA PHE A 126 -10.62 16.49 -6.72
C PHE A 126 -9.58 17.49 -7.28
N VAL A 127 -10.02 18.54 -7.98
CA VAL A 127 -9.19 19.62 -8.56
C VAL A 127 -9.90 20.98 -8.41
N SER A 128 -10.10 21.45 -7.17
CA SER A 128 -10.09 22.89 -6.81
C SER A 128 -10.34 23.10 -5.31
N SER A 129 -9.52 23.95 -4.67
CA SER A 129 -9.45 24.08 -3.21
C SER A 129 -10.60 24.88 -2.55
N THR A 130 -11.42 24.22 -1.72
CA THR A 130 -12.26 24.83 -0.67
C THR A 130 -12.42 23.87 0.54
N GLU A 131 -11.39 23.75 1.38
CA GLU A 131 -11.20 22.58 2.26
C GLU A 131 -11.93 22.53 3.62
N THR A 132 -12.77 23.50 4.00
CA THR A 132 -13.34 23.54 5.38
C THR A 132 -14.80 23.10 5.49
N LEU A 133 -15.71 23.62 4.66
CA LEU A 133 -17.14 23.30 4.76
C LEU A 133 -17.50 21.88 4.27
N GLU A 134 -16.76 21.36 3.28
CA GLU A 134 -16.98 20.01 2.76
C GLU A 134 -16.49 18.93 3.73
N ALA A 135 -15.42 19.19 4.48
CA ALA A 135 -14.87 18.27 5.47
C ALA A 135 -15.88 18.00 6.62
N ASP A 136 -16.47 19.06 7.17
CA ASP A 136 -17.51 18.94 8.21
C ASP A 136 -18.73 18.17 7.70
N GLN A 137 -19.17 18.42 6.45
CA GLN A 137 -20.31 17.72 5.87
C GLN A 137 -20.02 16.24 5.56
N ILE A 138 -18.79 15.89 5.20
CA ILE A 138 -18.32 14.50 5.04
C ILE A 138 -18.22 13.78 6.40
N LEU A 139 -17.82 14.50 7.47
CA LEU A 139 -17.81 14.00 8.84
C LEU A 139 -19.22 13.75 9.38
N LEU A 140 -20.16 14.68 9.15
CA LEU A 140 -21.58 14.52 9.54
C LEU A 140 -22.23 13.28 8.91
N LEU A 141 -21.90 12.94 7.67
CA LEU A 141 -22.37 11.71 7.01
C LEU A 141 -21.64 10.43 7.48
N ALA A 142 -20.61 10.53 8.32
CA ALA A 142 -19.99 9.40 8.97
C ALA A 142 -20.83 8.90 10.16
N GLU A 143 -21.45 9.81 10.93
CA GLU A 143 -22.28 9.47 12.10
C GLU A 143 -23.51 8.65 11.73
N ASN A 144 -24.16 8.95 10.60
CA ASN A 144 -25.22 8.11 10.02
C ASN A 144 -24.76 6.65 9.84
N LYS A 145 -23.53 6.43 9.36
CA LYS A 145 -22.97 5.09 9.12
C LYS A 145 -22.75 4.33 10.41
N VAL A 146 -22.25 5.00 11.46
CA VAL A 146 -22.05 4.37 12.78
C VAL A 146 -23.40 4.06 13.43
N SER A 147 -24.32 5.03 13.42
CA SER A 147 -25.65 4.92 14.02
C SER A 147 -26.48 3.78 13.40
N ILE A 148 -26.51 3.65 12.07
CA ILE A 148 -27.22 2.54 11.38
C ILE A 148 -26.71 1.17 11.82
N VAL A 149 -25.39 1.02 12.05
CA VAL A 149 -24.81 -0.24 12.53
C VAL A 149 -25.09 -0.46 14.01
N MET A 150 -25.02 0.58 14.84
CA MET A 150 -25.32 0.51 16.27
C MET A 150 -26.80 0.19 16.55
N LEU A 151 -27.71 0.66 15.71
CA LEU A 151 -29.15 0.35 15.75
C LEU A 151 -29.50 -1.03 15.14
N GLY A 152 -28.50 -1.84 14.78
CA GLY A 152 -28.68 -3.23 14.34
C GLY A 152 -29.00 -3.41 12.85
N GLY A 153 -28.91 -2.36 12.03
CA GLY A 153 -29.29 -2.37 10.61
C GLY A 153 -28.54 -3.38 9.73
N LEU A 154 -27.41 -3.94 10.19
CA LEU A 154 -26.71 -5.01 9.48
C LEU A 154 -27.59 -6.27 9.30
N ALA A 155 -28.37 -6.67 10.31
CA ALA A 155 -29.18 -7.89 10.26
C ALA A 155 -30.25 -7.88 9.15
N PRO A 156 -31.11 -6.84 9.02
CA PRO A 156 -32.06 -6.76 7.91
C PRO A 156 -31.37 -6.61 6.55
N LEU A 157 -30.28 -5.84 6.44
CA LEU A 157 -29.52 -5.71 5.19
C LEU A 157 -28.93 -7.06 4.74
N ILE A 158 -28.39 -7.86 5.66
CA ILE A 158 -27.89 -9.22 5.35
C ILE A 158 -29.02 -10.15 4.90
N ARG A 159 -30.23 -10.01 5.48
CA ARG A 159 -31.41 -10.74 5.02
C ARG A 159 -31.81 -10.32 3.60
N GLN A 160 -31.81 -9.03 3.28
CA GLN A 160 -32.13 -8.48 1.96
C GLN A 160 -31.10 -8.84 0.88
N MET A 161 -29.82 -8.98 1.22
CA MET A 161 -28.79 -9.58 0.35
C MET A 161 -29.14 -11.02 -0.12
N MET A 162 -30.07 -11.70 0.58
CA MET A 162 -30.55 -13.04 0.22
C MET A 162 -31.89 -13.01 -0.54
N SER A 163 -32.47 -11.83 -0.79
CA SER A 163 -33.72 -11.66 -1.55
C SER A 163 -33.63 -12.20 -2.98
N THR A 164 -34.78 -12.52 -3.59
CA THR A 164 -34.87 -12.85 -5.02
C THR A 164 -35.02 -11.62 -5.91
N ASN A 165 -35.34 -10.44 -5.34
CA ASN A 165 -35.44 -9.19 -6.06
C ASN A 165 -34.05 -8.54 -6.21
N VAL A 166 -33.66 -8.23 -7.45
CA VAL A 166 -32.32 -7.70 -7.79
C VAL A 166 -32.12 -6.26 -7.31
N GLU A 167 -33.17 -5.42 -7.29
CA GLU A 167 -33.07 -4.05 -6.77
C GLU A 167 -32.86 -4.07 -5.25
N VAL A 168 -33.60 -4.91 -4.52
CA VAL A 168 -33.41 -5.11 -3.07
C VAL A 168 -32.01 -5.64 -2.76
N GLN A 169 -31.51 -6.62 -3.53
CA GLN A 169 -30.10 -7.05 -3.42
C GLN A 169 -29.13 -5.89 -3.68
N CYS A 170 -29.34 -5.13 -4.76
CA CYS A 170 -28.45 -4.04 -5.17
C CYS A 170 -28.34 -2.95 -4.10
N ASN A 171 -29.49 -2.51 -3.57
CA ASN A 171 -29.58 -1.51 -2.51
C ASN A 171 -28.96 -2.03 -1.21
N ALA A 172 -29.30 -3.25 -0.78
CA ALA A 172 -28.76 -3.82 0.46
C ALA A 172 -27.24 -3.99 0.41
N VAL A 173 -26.67 -4.47 -0.70
CA VAL A 173 -25.22 -4.53 -0.90
C VAL A 173 -24.63 -3.12 -0.98
N GLY A 174 -25.31 -2.16 -1.62
CA GLY A 174 -24.91 -0.75 -1.66
C GLY A 174 -24.77 -0.13 -0.27
N CYS A 175 -25.77 -0.33 0.60
CA CYS A 175 -25.71 0.05 2.02
C CYS A 175 -24.49 -0.57 2.70
N ILE A 176 -24.29 -1.89 2.62
CA ILE A 176 -23.14 -2.56 3.24
C ILE A 176 -21.80 -2.02 2.69
N THR A 177 -21.73 -1.69 1.40
CA THR A 177 -20.55 -1.09 0.76
C THR A 177 -20.21 0.27 1.39
N ASN A 178 -21.22 1.13 1.53
CA ASN A 178 -21.09 2.45 2.13
C ASN A 178 -20.79 2.40 3.63
N LEU A 179 -21.46 1.51 4.37
CA LEU A 179 -21.20 1.29 5.79
C LEU A 179 -19.75 0.81 6.04
N ALA A 180 -19.21 -0.03 5.15
CA ALA A 180 -17.82 -0.50 5.20
C ALA A 180 -16.78 0.57 4.87
N THR A 181 -17.17 1.78 4.41
CA THR A 181 -16.21 2.90 4.27
C THR A 181 -15.73 3.43 5.61
N HIS A 182 -16.52 3.27 6.69
CA HIS A 182 -16.18 3.74 8.03
C HIS A 182 -15.43 2.68 8.83
N GLU A 183 -14.32 3.05 9.47
CA GLU A 183 -13.41 2.07 10.11
C GLU A 183 -14.08 1.30 11.25
N GLU A 184 -14.80 1.99 12.15
CA GLU A 184 -15.52 1.37 13.28
C GLU A 184 -16.56 0.31 12.87
N ASN A 185 -17.06 0.39 11.63
CA ASN A 185 -18.05 -0.54 11.12
C ASN A 185 -17.44 -1.81 10.57
N LYS A 186 -16.19 -1.80 10.10
CA LYS A 186 -15.58 -2.95 9.39
C LYS A 186 -15.55 -4.19 10.27
N ALA A 187 -15.06 -4.08 11.51
CA ALA A 187 -15.04 -5.20 12.45
C ALA A 187 -16.46 -5.75 12.75
N LYS A 188 -17.45 -4.87 12.90
CA LYS A 188 -18.87 -5.24 13.12
C LYS A 188 -19.44 -5.95 11.89
N ILE A 189 -19.14 -5.47 10.68
CA ILE A 189 -19.54 -6.07 9.40
C ILE A 189 -18.90 -7.45 9.21
N ALA A 190 -17.61 -7.62 9.50
CA ALA A 190 -16.95 -8.92 9.44
C ALA A 190 -17.59 -9.92 10.43
N GLY A 191 -17.81 -9.50 11.68
CA GLY A 191 -18.43 -10.33 12.71
C GLY A 191 -19.92 -10.65 12.48
N SER A 192 -20.63 -9.85 11.69
CA SER A 192 -22.06 -10.03 11.39
C SER A 192 -22.40 -11.20 10.46
N GLY A 193 -21.40 -11.81 9.82
CA GLY A 193 -21.60 -12.86 8.81
C GLY A 193 -21.88 -12.34 7.39
N ALA A 194 -21.84 -11.02 7.16
CA ALA A 194 -22.09 -10.39 5.85
C ALA A 194 -21.14 -10.86 4.72
N LEU A 195 -19.90 -11.26 5.06
CA LEU A 195 -18.85 -11.58 4.07
C LEU A 195 -19.20 -12.77 3.17
N GLY A 196 -19.94 -13.76 3.68
CA GLY A 196 -20.39 -14.92 2.90
C GLY A 196 -21.40 -14.54 1.79
N PRO A 197 -22.53 -13.86 2.14
CA PRO A 197 -23.43 -13.26 1.18
C PRO A 197 -22.74 -12.33 0.17
N LEU A 198 -21.86 -11.42 0.60
CA LEU A 198 -21.09 -10.55 -0.30
C LEU A 198 -20.25 -11.34 -1.30
N THR A 199 -19.48 -12.33 -0.83
CA THR A 199 -18.67 -13.22 -1.68
C THR A 199 -19.51 -14.00 -2.70
N ARG A 200 -20.76 -14.32 -2.36
CA ARG A 200 -21.73 -14.93 -3.29
C ARG A 200 -22.25 -13.93 -4.32
N LEU A 201 -22.61 -12.72 -3.89
CA LEU A 201 -23.16 -11.67 -4.76
C LEU A 201 -22.14 -11.01 -5.69
N ALA A 202 -20.84 -11.11 -5.38
CA ALA A 202 -19.77 -10.80 -6.33
C ALA A 202 -19.83 -11.67 -7.62
N ARG A 203 -20.53 -12.82 -7.60
CA ARG A 203 -20.83 -13.63 -8.79
C ARG A 203 -22.18 -13.29 -9.46
N SER A 204 -22.83 -12.18 -9.09
CA SER A 204 -24.09 -11.77 -9.71
C SER A 204 -23.93 -11.52 -11.20
N LYS A 205 -25.02 -11.72 -11.94
CA LYS A 205 -25.14 -11.32 -13.36
C LYS A 205 -25.58 -9.86 -13.52
N ASP A 206 -26.15 -9.25 -12.48
CA ASP A 206 -26.40 -7.82 -12.45
C ASP A 206 -25.10 -7.10 -12.08
N MET A 207 -24.67 -6.18 -12.96
CA MET A 207 -23.39 -5.49 -12.83
C MET A 207 -23.36 -4.51 -11.65
N ARG A 208 -24.50 -3.93 -11.25
CA ARG A 208 -24.58 -3.04 -10.08
C ARG A 208 -24.39 -3.83 -8.81
N VAL A 209 -25.06 -4.98 -8.68
CA VAL A 209 -24.87 -5.92 -7.56
C VAL A 209 -23.42 -6.40 -7.50
N GLN A 210 -22.81 -6.74 -8.64
CA GLN A 210 -21.41 -7.18 -8.70
C GLN A 210 -20.41 -6.07 -8.32
N ARG A 211 -20.59 -4.84 -8.83
CA ARG A 211 -19.77 -3.67 -8.46
C ARG A 211 -19.88 -3.35 -6.97
N ASN A 212 -21.10 -3.27 -6.43
CA ASN A 212 -21.30 -3.02 -5.00
C ASN A 212 -20.66 -4.14 -4.16
N ALA A 213 -20.90 -5.41 -4.50
CA ALA A 213 -20.34 -6.53 -3.75
C ALA A 213 -18.80 -6.54 -3.76
N THR A 214 -18.17 -6.27 -4.91
CA THR A 214 -16.70 -6.22 -5.02
C THR A 214 -16.11 -4.97 -4.36
N GLY A 215 -16.81 -3.82 -4.39
CA GLY A 215 -16.47 -2.64 -3.60
C GLY A 215 -16.54 -2.87 -2.09
N ALA A 216 -17.57 -3.56 -1.60
CA ALA A 216 -17.66 -3.95 -0.19
C ALA A 216 -16.52 -4.88 0.22
N LEU A 217 -16.21 -5.90 -0.61
CA LEU A 217 -15.09 -6.81 -0.36
C LEU A 217 -13.75 -6.04 -0.34
N LEU A 218 -13.55 -5.05 -1.21
CA LEU A 218 -12.38 -4.17 -1.18
C LEU A 218 -12.29 -3.37 0.12
N ASN A 219 -13.35 -2.67 0.53
CA ASN A 219 -13.36 -1.87 1.76
C ASN A 219 -13.00 -2.69 3.01
N MET A 220 -13.34 -3.99 2.99
CA MET A 220 -13.01 -4.97 4.02
C MET A 220 -11.57 -5.51 3.99
N THR A 221 -10.69 -5.06 3.09
CA THR A 221 -9.28 -5.50 3.04
C THR A 221 -8.29 -4.62 3.80
N HIS A 222 -8.74 -3.52 4.41
CA HIS A 222 -7.83 -2.51 4.96
C HIS A 222 -7.14 -2.93 6.28
N SER A 223 -7.72 -3.84 7.07
CA SER A 223 -7.09 -4.39 8.28
C SER A 223 -6.81 -5.89 8.19
N ASP A 224 -5.78 -6.33 8.89
CA ASP A 224 -5.27 -7.70 8.92
C ASP A 224 -6.36 -8.72 9.28
N GLU A 225 -7.13 -8.45 10.35
CA GLU A 225 -8.21 -9.32 10.81
C GLU A 225 -9.30 -9.44 9.74
N ASN A 226 -9.69 -8.33 9.12
CA ASN A 226 -10.74 -8.33 8.10
C ASN A 226 -10.28 -9.05 6.82
N ARG A 227 -8.99 -8.93 6.44
CA ARG A 227 -8.38 -9.75 5.37
C ARG A 227 -8.46 -11.25 5.71
N GLN A 228 -8.13 -11.65 6.94
CA GLN A 228 -8.26 -13.06 7.35
C GLN A 228 -9.72 -13.53 7.29
N GLN A 229 -10.70 -12.73 7.75
CA GLN A 229 -12.12 -13.09 7.66
C GLN A 229 -12.61 -13.21 6.21
N LEU A 230 -12.14 -12.34 5.29
CA LEU A 230 -12.43 -12.47 3.85
C LEU A 230 -11.85 -13.76 3.23
N VAL A 231 -10.64 -14.14 3.62
CA VAL A 231 -10.01 -15.40 3.18
C VAL A 231 -10.81 -16.61 3.68
N LEU A 232 -11.23 -16.59 4.96
CA LEU A 232 -12.09 -17.63 5.54
C LEU A 232 -13.48 -17.70 4.88
N ALA A 233 -14.05 -16.56 4.49
CA ALA A 233 -15.30 -16.48 3.74
C ALA A 233 -15.19 -16.97 2.27
N GLY A 234 -13.98 -17.33 1.81
CA GLY A 234 -13.75 -17.85 0.47
C GLY A 234 -13.72 -16.79 -0.63
N ALA A 235 -13.35 -15.55 -0.31
CA ALA A 235 -13.31 -14.45 -1.28
C ALA A 235 -12.24 -14.65 -2.38
N ILE A 236 -11.08 -15.24 -2.06
CA ILE A 236 -9.91 -15.34 -2.96
C ILE A 236 -10.27 -15.87 -4.37
N PRO A 237 -10.86 -17.08 -4.54
CA PRO A 237 -11.10 -17.62 -5.88
C PRO A 237 -12.04 -16.74 -6.73
N ILE A 238 -12.92 -15.99 -6.06
CA ILE A 238 -13.89 -15.11 -6.71
C ILE A 238 -13.21 -13.83 -7.18
N LEU A 239 -12.38 -13.22 -6.33
CA LEU A 239 -11.58 -12.05 -6.72
C LEU A 239 -10.65 -12.40 -7.88
N VAL A 240 -10.00 -13.57 -7.86
CA VAL A 240 -9.12 -14.03 -8.96
C VAL A 240 -9.89 -14.29 -10.24
N GLN A 241 -11.08 -14.91 -10.16
CA GLN A 241 -11.97 -15.09 -11.31
C GLN A 241 -12.37 -13.73 -11.93
N LEU A 242 -12.66 -12.72 -11.10
CA LEU A 242 -13.16 -11.42 -11.54
C LEU A 242 -12.09 -10.47 -12.07
N LEU A 243 -10.79 -10.83 -11.99
CA LEU A 243 -9.74 -10.12 -12.72
C LEU A 243 -9.99 -10.08 -14.23
N THR A 244 -10.69 -11.09 -14.79
CA THR A 244 -11.07 -11.14 -16.21
C THR A 244 -12.44 -10.52 -16.50
N SER A 245 -13.01 -9.76 -15.56
CA SER A 245 -14.26 -9.03 -15.78
C SER A 245 -14.12 -8.03 -16.95
N PRO A 246 -15.14 -7.90 -17.82
CA PRO A 246 -15.18 -6.83 -18.82
C PRO A 246 -15.47 -5.45 -18.17
N ASP A 247 -15.85 -5.43 -16.89
CA ASP A 247 -16.13 -4.21 -16.15
C ASP A 247 -14.88 -3.68 -15.44
N VAL A 248 -14.48 -2.45 -15.79
CA VAL A 248 -13.25 -1.81 -15.32
C VAL A 248 -13.27 -1.55 -13.81
N ASP A 249 -14.44 -1.26 -13.22
CA ASP A 249 -14.54 -1.00 -11.79
C ASP A 249 -14.49 -2.29 -10.98
N VAL A 250 -15.20 -3.35 -11.41
CA VAL A 250 -15.06 -4.70 -10.83
C VAL A 250 -13.60 -5.19 -10.91
N GLN A 251 -12.97 -5.05 -12.09
CA GLN A 251 -11.57 -5.42 -12.30
C GLN A 251 -10.64 -4.64 -11.38
N TYR A 252 -10.83 -3.32 -11.25
CA TYR A 252 -10.08 -2.48 -10.32
C TYR A 252 -10.28 -2.92 -8.87
N TYR A 253 -11.53 -3.07 -8.40
CA TYR A 253 -11.82 -3.46 -7.02
C TYR A 253 -11.23 -4.83 -6.67
N CYS A 254 -11.35 -5.82 -7.56
CA CYS A 254 -10.77 -7.15 -7.34
C CYS A 254 -9.24 -7.14 -7.35
N THR A 255 -8.62 -6.33 -8.21
CA THR A 255 -7.16 -6.19 -8.26
C THR A 255 -6.62 -5.55 -6.99
N THR A 256 -7.22 -4.43 -6.55
CA THR A 256 -6.84 -3.75 -5.29
C THR A 256 -7.09 -4.64 -4.08
N ALA A 257 -8.21 -5.36 -4.01
CA ALA A 257 -8.50 -6.29 -2.92
C ALA A 257 -7.46 -7.41 -2.83
N LEU A 258 -7.05 -8.00 -3.97
CA LEU A 258 -5.98 -8.99 -4.01
C LEU A 258 -4.60 -8.40 -3.68
N SER A 259 -4.33 -7.16 -4.09
CA SER A 259 -3.12 -6.41 -3.72
C SER A 259 -3.00 -6.27 -2.19
N ASN A 260 -4.09 -5.87 -1.53
CA ASN A 260 -4.16 -5.75 -0.08
C ASN A 260 -4.07 -7.12 0.62
N ILE A 261 -4.75 -8.15 0.11
CA ILE A 261 -4.64 -9.54 0.60
C ILE A 261 -3.19 -10.06 0.51
N ALA A 262 -2.42 -9.67 -0.53
CA ALA A 262 -1.04 -10.08 -0.72
C ALA A 262 -0.02 -9.41 0.23
N VAL A 263 -0.43 -8.43 1.05
CA VAL A 263 0.43 -7.86 2.10
C VAL A 263 0.79 -8.93 3.15
N ASP A 264 -0.15 -9.82 3.48
CA ASP A 264 0.04 -10.86 4.52
C ASP A 264 0.80 -12.09 3.98
N ALA A 265 1.90 -12.47 4.62
CA ALA A 265 2.70 -13.63 4.23
C ALA A 265 1.91 -14.97 4.25
N LEU A 266 0.95 -15.12 5.17
CA LEU A 266 0.06 -16.30 5.21
C LEU A 266 -0.88 -16.34 4.00
N ASN A 267 -1.40 -15.19 3.58
CA ASN A 267 -2.27 -15.10 2.41
C ASN A 267 -1.48 -15.33 1.11
N ARG A 268 -0.26 -14.80 0.98
CA ARG A 268 0.61 -15.09 -0.16
C ARG A 268 0.89 -16.58 -0.32
N LYS A 269 1.18 -17.28 0.79
CA LYS A 269 1.33 -18.75 0.81
C LYS A 269 0.04 -19.46 0.39
N LYS A 270 -1.14 -18.98 0.82
CA LYS A 270 -2.44 -19.55 0.42
C LYS A 270 -2.72 -19.35 -1.09
N LEU A 271 -2.56 -18.12 -1.59
CA LEU A 271 -2.67 -17.78 -3.01
C LEU A 271 -1.72 -18.65 -3.85
N ALA A 272 -0.49 -18.88 -3.38
CA ALA A 272 0.52 -19.67 -4.06
C ALA A 272 0.18 -21.17 -4.14
N GLN A 273 -0.78 -21.65 -3.34
CA GLN A 273 -1.26 -23.03 -3.32
C GLN A 273 -2.57 -23.21 -4.10
N THR A 274 -3.46 -22.21 -4.12
CA THR A 274 -4.80 -22.35 -4.73
C THR A 274 -4.93 -21.67 -6.09
N GLU A 275 -4.24 -20.54 -6.33
CA GLU A 275 -4.50 -19.65 -7.48
C GLU A 275 -3.35 -19.63 -8.50
N SER A 276 -3.04 -20.78 -9.11
CA SER A 276 -1.93 -20.94 -10.07
C SER A 276 -2.00 -20.08 -11.36
N ARG A 277 -3.09 -19.34 -11.57
CA ARG A 277 -3.26 -18.38 -12.68
C ARG A 277 -3.13 -16.92 -12.25
N LEU A 278 -3.06 -16.63 -10.95
CA LEU A 278 -3.07 -15.27 -10.40
C LEU A 278 -2.00 -14.39 -11.05
N VAL A 279 -0.75 -14.84 -11.06
CA VAL A 279 0.38 -14.09 -11.64
C VAL A 279 0.15 -13.82 -13.12
N GLN A 280 -0.32 -14.82 -13.88
CA GLN A 280 -0.59 -14.64 -15.31
C GLN A 280 -1.71 -13.64 -15.59
N SER A 281 -2.77 -13.65 -14.78
CA SER A 281 -3.87 -12.67 -14.86
C SER A 281 -3.37 -11.26 -14.53
N LEU A 282 -2.63 -11.08 -13.43
CA LEU A 282 -2.08 -9.78 -13.04
C LEU A 282 -1.09 -9.23 -14.09
N VAL A 283 -0.27 -10.09 -14.70
CA VAL A 283 0.61 -9.69 -15.81
C VAL A 283 -0.19 -9.20 -17.03
N GLN A 284 -1.33 -9.82 -17.34
CA GLN A 284 -2.22 -9.33 -18.41
C GLN A 284 -2.89 -7.99 -18.05
N LEU A 285 -3.17 -7.74 -16.77
CA LEU A 285 -3.78 -6.49 -16.32
C LEU A 285 -2.86 -5.27 -16.37
N MET A 286 -1.53 -5.47 -16.37
CA MET A 286 -0.58 -4.39 -16.69
C MET A 286 -0.72 -3.87 -18.13
N ASP A 287 -1.38 -4.63 -19.03
CA ASP A 287 -1.70 -4.23 -20.40
C ASP A 287 -3.16 -3.75 -20.57
N SER A 288 -3.88 -3.53 -19.45
CA SER A 288 -5.18 -2.87 -19.47
C SER A 288 -5.07 -1.44 -20.03
N SER A 289 -6.07 -1.00 -20.79
CA SER A 289 -6.17 0.39 -21.28
C SER A 289 -6.45 1.42 -20.17
N THR A 290 -6.61 0.98 -18.92
CA THR A 290 -6.98 1.84 -17.79
C THR A 290 -5.83 1.96 -16.77
N PRO A 291 -5.19 3.13 -16.63
CA PRO A 291 -4.04 3.32 -15.74
C PRO A 291 -4.26 2.90 -14.29
N LYS A 292 -5.45 3.14 -13.70
CA LYS A 292 -5.75 2.69 -12.32
C LYS A 292 -5.68 1.17 -12.14
N VAL A 293 -6.02 0.39 -13.17
CA VAL A 293 -5.90 -1.07 -13.16
C VAL A 293 -4.44 -1.49 -13.33
N GLN A 294 -3.70 -0.85 -14.26
CA GLN A 294 -2.28 -1.13 -14.48
C GLN A 294 -1.44 -0.87 -13.20
N CYS A 295 -1.68 0.24 -12.50
CA CYS A 295 -1.03 0.51 -11.20
C CYS A 295 -1.31 -0.62 -10.19
N GLN A 296 -2.58 -0.96 -9.98
CA GLN A 296 -2.95 -1.96 -8.98
C GLN A 296 -2.46 -3.37 -9.34
N ALA A 297 -2.36 -3.70 -10.63
CA ALA A 297 -1.76 -4.95 -11.08
C ALA A 297 -0.26 -5.00 -10.75
N ALA A 298 0.49 -3.93 -11.01
CA ALA A 298 1.91 -3.82 -10.65
C ALA A 298 2.12 -3.82 -9.12
N LEU A 299 1.25 -3.17 -8.34
CA LEU A 299 1.29 -3.19 -6.87
C LEU A 299 0.96 -4.58 -6.30
N ALA A 300 -0.04 -5.28 -6.85
CA ALA A 300 -0.32 -6.65 -6.44
C ALA A 300 0.87 -7.57 -6.72
N LEU A 301 1.53 -7.40 -7.88
CA LEU A 301 2.75 -8.13 -8.22
C LEU A 301 3.94 -7.75 -7.33
N ARG A 302 4.12 -6.48 -6.95
CA ARG A 302 5.11 -6.02 -5.94
C ARG A 302 4.90 -6.74 -4.62
N ASN A 303 3.66 -6.77 -4.12
CA ASN A 303 3.31 -7.39 -2.83
C ASN A 303 3.55 -8.90 -2.87
N LEU A 304 3.14 -9.59 -3.94
CA LEU A 304 3.43 -11.00 -4.17
C LEU A 304 4.95 -11.27 -4.23
N ALA A 305 5.72 -10.44 -4.95
CA ALA A 305 7.17 -10.53 -5.08
C ALA A 305 7.96 -10.31 -3.76
N SER A 306 7.28 -10.10 -2.62
CA SER A 306 7.90 -10.20 -1.30
C SER A 306 8.35 -11.63 -0.96
N ASP A 307 7.85 -12.66 -1.67
CA ASP A 307 8.32 -14.04 -1.53
C ASP A 307 9.04 -14.53 -2.81
N ASP A 308 10.19 -15.20 -2.65
CA ASP A 308 11.08 -15.72 -3.72
C ASP A 308 10.35 -16.52 -4.82
N LYS A 309 9.34 -17.30 -4.43
CA LYS A 309 8.52 -18.06 -5.39
C LYS A 309 7.91 -17.13 -6.44
N TYR A 310 7.32 -16.02 -6.00
CA TYR A 310 6.66 -15.08 -6.90
C TYR A 310 7.67 -14.26 -7.69
N GLN A 311 8.82 -13.89 -7.11
CA GLN A 311 9.91 -13.23 -7.84
C GLN A 311 10.29 -14.03 -9.10
N LEU A 312 10.43 -15.35 -8.98
CA LEU A 312 10.66 -16.24 -10.14
C LEU A 312 9.41 -16.42 -11.03
N GLU A 313 8.23 -16.56 -10.44
CA GLU A 313 6.98 -16.83 -11.18
C GLU A 313 6.58 -15.66 -12.10
N ILE A 314 6.80 -14.41 -11.67
CA ILE A 314 6.49 -13.21 -12.45
C ILE A 314 7.37 -13.13 -13.71
N VAL A 315 8.66 -13.43 -13.59
CA VAL A 315 9.58 -13.48 -14.75
C VAL A 315 9.17 -14.61 -15.71
N ARG A 316 8.85 -15.80 -15.18
CA ARG A 316 8.36 -16.94 -15.98
C ARG A 316 7.04 -16.64 -16.71
N ALA A 317 6.14 -15.87 -16.08
CA ALA A 317 4.88 -15.40 -16.66
C ALA A 317 5.03 -14.25 -17.66
N ARG A 318 6.27 -13.87 -18.02
CA ARG A 318 6.60 -12.73 -18.91
C ARG A 318 6.15 -11.37 -18.37
N GLY A 319 6.27 -11.15 -17.06
CA GLY A 319 5.98 -9.84 -16.43
C GLY A 319 6.98 -8.72 -16.75
N LEU A 320 8.19 -9.05 -17.23
CA LEU A 320 9.23 -8.04 -17.49
C LEU A 320 8.89 -7.03 -18.61
N PRO A 321 8.44 -7.43 -19.82
CA PRO A 321 8.09 -6.45 -20.87
C PRO A 321 6.97 -5.45 -20.49
N PRO A 322 5.84 -5.84 -19.86
CA PRO A 322 4.85 -4.86 -19.39
C PRO A 322 5.40 -3.96 -18.27
N LEU A 323 6.14 -4.50 -17.29
CA LEU A 323 6.79 -3.68 -16.25
C LEU A 323 7.71 -2.61 -16.85
N LEU A 324 8.49 -2.94 -17.88
CA LEU A 324 9.36 -1.99 -18.56
C LEU A 324 8.57 -0.85 -19.22
N ARG A 325 7.43 -1.15 -19.86
CA ARG A 325 6.53 -0.13 -20.43
C ARG A 325 5.94 0.78 -19.36
N LEU A 326 5.54 0.24 -18.22
CA LEU A 326 4.99 1.03 -17.11
C LEU A 326 6.07 1.93 -16.47
N LEU A 327 7.29 1.42 -16.34
CA LEU A 327 8.46 2.15 -15.84
C LEU A 327 8.84 3.33 -16.77
N GLN A 328 8.65 3.18 -18.08
CA GLN A 328 8.86 4.21 -19.10
C GLN A 328 7.64 5.14 -19.34
N SER A 329 6.61 5.05 -18.49
CA SER A 329 5.42 5.91 -18.59
C SER A 329 5.73 7.38 -18.24
N SER A 330 4.91 8.32 -18.72
CA SER A 330 4.91 9.71 -18.23
C SER A 330 4.01 9.92 -17.01
N TYR A 331 3.28 8.89 -16.56
CA TYR A 331 2.35 8.98 -15.42
C TYR A 331 3.00 8.40 -14.16
N LEU A 332 3.37 9.30 -13.23
CA LEU A 332 4.18 9.01 -12.05
C LEU A 332 3.73 7.77 -11.23
N PRO A 333 2.44 7.53 -10.96
CA PRO A 333 2.02 6.33 -10.22
C PRO A 333 2.31 5.00 -10.93
N LEU A 334 2.38 4.97 -12.26
CA LEU A 334 2.80 3.76 -13.00
C LEU A 334 4.30 3.54 -12.90
N ILE A 335 5.10 4.60 -13.02
CA ILE A 335 6.55 4.55 -12.82
C ILE A 335 6.85 4.00 -11.43
N LEU A 336 6.23 4.58 -10.40
CA LEU A 336 6.42 4.19 -9.01
C LEU A 336 6.02 2.73 -8.74
N SER A 337 4.84 2.32 -9.22
CA SER A 337 4.35 0.95 -9.06
C SER A 337 5.28 -0.07 -9.77
N ALA A 338 5.79 0.29 -10.95
CA ALA A 338 6.67 -0.58 -11.73
C ALA A 338 8.09 -0.67 -11.17
N VAL A 339 8.69 0.46 -10.77
CA VAL A 339 10.06 0.49 -10.21
C VAL A 339 10.12 -0.22 -8.84
N ALA A 340 9.08 -0.08 -8.02
CA ALA A 340 8.96 -0.82 -6.77
C ALA A 340 8.74 -2.33 -6.99
N CYS A 341 7.97 -2.70 -8.03
CA CYS A 341 7.76 -4.11 -8.39
C CYS A 341 9.06 -4.76 -8.89
N ILE A 342 9.79 -4.13 -9.82
CA ILE A 342 11.04 -4.67 -10.35
C ILE A 342 12.14 -4.74 -9.27
N ARG A 343 12.17 -3.80 -8.30
CA ARG A 343 13.05 -3.91 -7.13
C ARG A 343 12.83 -5.23 -6.40
N ASN A 344 11.61 -5.57 -6.03
CA ASN A 344 11.30 -6.82 -5.35
C ASN A 344 11.65 -8.05 -6.21
N ILE A 345 11.36 -8.03 -7.51
CA ILE A 345 11.70 -9.13 -8.44
C ILE A 345 13.23 -9.31 -8.57
N SER A 346 14.00 -8.21 -8.51
CA SER A 346 15.47 -8.23 -8.63
C SER A 346 16.22 -8.82 -7.43
N ILE A 347 15.54 -9.03 -6.29
CA ILE A 347 16.15 -9.63 -5.09
C ILE A 347 16.63 -11.06 -5.38
N HIS A 348 15.95 -11.80 -6.26
CA HIS A 348 16.35 -13.16 -6.60
C HIS A 348 17.54 -13.18 -7.59
N PRO A 349 18.70 -13.81 -7.29
CA PRO A 349 19.86 -13.82 -8.19
C PRO A 349 19.59 -14.36 -9.61
N ASN A 350 18.80 -15.44 -9.73
CA ASN A 350 18.36 -15.99 -11.03
C ASN A 350 17.56 -15.00 -11.91
N ASN A 351 17.07 -13.88 -11.37
CA ASN A 351 16.38 -12.84 -12.13
C ASN A 351 17.31 -11.72 -12.63
N GLU A 352 18.57 -11.64 -12.16
CA GLU A 352 19.52 -10.58 -12.56
C GLU A 352 19.66 -10.49 -14.09
N SER A 353 20.15 -11.57 -14.72
CA SER A 353 20.35 -11.59 -16.17
C SER A 353 19.04 -11.43 -16.96
N PRO A 354 17.92 -12.11 -16.65
CA PRO A 354 16.63 -11.84 -17.29
C PRO A 354 16.17 -10.38 -17.26
N ILE A 355 16.43 -9.64 -16.17
CA ILE A 355 16.08 -8.21 -16.06
C ILE A 355 17.02 -7.35 -16.92
N ILE A 356 18.32 -7.66 -16.91
CA ILE A 356 19.33 -6.99 -17.75
C ILE A 356 19.04 -7.22 -19.24
N ASP A 357 18.83 -8.47 -19.65
CA ASP A 357 18.53 -8.88 -21.03
C ASP A 357 17.19 -8.31 -21.53
N ALA A 358 16.25 -8.02 -20.63
CA ALA A 358 15.00 -7.32 -20.94
C ALA A 358 15.18 -5.80 -21.14
N GLY A 359 16.36 -5.22 -20.87
CA GLY A 359 16.68 -3.82 -21.17
C GLY A 359 16.41 -2.81 -20.05
N PHE A 360 16.28 -3.25 -18.80
CA PHE A 360 15.94 -2.37 -17.67
C PHE A 360 17.05 -1.39 -17.26
N LEU A 361 18.32 -1.68 -17.53
CA LEU A 361 19.46 -0.91 -16.99
C LEU A 361 19.39 0.59 -17.32
N LYS A 362 19.23 0.95 -18.60
CA LYS A 362 19.23 2.37 -19.00
C LYS A 362 18.02 3.14 -18.44
N PRO A 363 16.77 2.64 -18.52
CA PRO A 363 15.63 3.27 -17.86
C PRO A 363 15.78 3.42 -16.33
N LEU A 364 16.37 2.44 -15.64
CA LEU A 364 16.65 2.56 -14.20
C LEU A 364 17.67 3.69 -13.92
N VAL A 365 18.73 3.81 -14.73
CA VAL A 365 19.70 4.92 -14.62
C VAL A 365 19.05 6.27 -14.90
N ASP A 366 18.13 6.34 -15.87
CA ASP A 366 17.41 7.58 -16.18
C ASP A 366 16.47 8.01 -15.04
N LEU A 367 15.82 7.06 -14.35
CA LEU A 367 15.01 7.33 -13.16
C LEU A 367 15.79 7.86 -11.95
N LEU A 368 17.11 7.66 -11.88
CA LEU A 368 17.93 8.35 -10.87
C LEU A 368 17.87 9.87 -11.00
N GLY A 369 17.54 10.39 -12.19
CA GLY A 369 17.31 11.82 -12.44
C GLY A 369 16.01 12.39 -11.86
N SER A 370 15.14 11.56 -11.26
CA SER A 370 13.86 11.98 -10.66
C SER A 370 14.05 12.65 -9.29
N ILE A 371 14.77 13.78 -9.25
CA ILE A 371 15.17 14.48 -8.01
C ILE A 371 13.99 14.91 -7.11
N ASP A 372 12.80 15.10 -7.69
CA ASP A 372 11.57 15.46 -6.95
C ASP A 372 10.84 14.23 -6.36
N ASN A 373 11.37 13.01 -6.55
CA ASN A 373 10.76 11.77 -6.06
C ASN A 373 11.79 10.78 -5.49
N GLU A 374 12.00 10.90 -4.18
CA GLU A 374 12.91 10.07 -3.39
C GLU A 374 12.63 8.55 -3.52
N GLU A 375 11.35 8.14 -3.50
CA GLU A 375 10.98 6.72 -3.55
C GLU A 375 11.36 6.08 -4.90
N ILE A 376 11.18 6.80 -6.01
CA ILE A 376 11.63 6.35 -7.34
C ILE A 376 13.15 6.25 -7.39
N GLN A 377 13.89 7.24 -6.88
CA GLN A 377 15.36 7.20 -6.87
C GLN A 377 15.86 6.01 -6.06
N CYS A 378 15.38 5.83 -4.83
CA CYS A 378 15.70 4.71 -3.95
C CYS A 378 15.39 3.36 -4.63
N HIS A 379 14.19 3.16 -5.18
CA HIS A 379 13.85 1.90 -5.83
C HIS A 379 14.70 1.62 -7.07
N ALA A 380 15.00 2.65 -7.87
CA ALA A 380 15.83 2.52 -9.08
C ALA A 380 17.27 2.11 -8.74
N ILE A 381 17.94 2.80 -7.81
CA ILE A 381 19.32 2.48 -7.45
C ILE A 381 19.43 1.16 -6.68
N SER A 382 18.45 0.85 -5.83
CA SER A 382 18.39 -0.42 -5.09
C SER A 382 18.21 -1.60 -6.05
N THR A 383 17.43 -1.43 -7.12
CA THR A 383 17.35 -2.41 -8.23
C THR A 383 18.70 -2.57 -8.92
N LEU A 384 19.38 -1.47 -9.30
CA LEU A 384 20.69 -1.52 -9.94
C LEU A 384 21.75 -2.21 -9.06
N ARG A 385 21.73 -1.98 -7.74
CA ARG A 385 22.58 -2.69 -6.77
C ARG A 385 22.32 -4.20 -6.78
N ASN A 386 21.06 -4.62 -6.73
CA ASN A 386 20.70 -6.04 -6.75
C ASN A 386 21.18 -6.72 -8.05
N LEU A 387 20.98 -6.05 -9.20
CA LEU A 387 21.47 -6.54 -10.50
C LEU A 387 23.00 -6.66 -10.57
N ALA A 388 23.73 -5.87 -9.77
CA ALA A 388 25.19 -5.90 -9.70
C ALA A 388 25.75 -6.90 -8.66
N ALA A 389 24.91 -7.52 -7.83
CA ALA A 389 25.38 -8.25 -6.66
C ALA A 389 26.23 -9.48 -7.03
N SER A 390 25.68 -10.43 -7.81
CA SER A 390 26.26 -11.77 -7.93
C SER A 390 27.35 -11.93 -8.99
N SER A 391 27.33 -11.16 -10.08
CA SER A 391 28.22 -11.39 -11.23
C SER A 391 28.98 -10.14 -11.67
N ASP A 392 30.28 -10.27 -11.90
CA ASP A 392 31.13 -9.16 -12.35
C ASP A 392 30.79 -8.71 -13.77
N ARG A 393 30.30 -9.62 -14.63
CA ARG A 393 29.69 -9.26 -15.92
C ARG A 393 28.49 -8.32 -15.72
N ASN A 394 27.66 -8.57 -14.71
CA ASN A 394 26.50 -7.72 -14.44
C ASN A 394 26.94 -6.38 -13.84
N LYS A 395 27.96 -6.36 -12.96
CA LYS A 395 28.59 -5.12 -12.46
C LYS A 395 29.13 -4.26 -13.61
N GLU A 396 29.81 -4.87 -14.58
CA GLU A 396 30.31 -4.17 -15.77
C GLU A 396 29.16 -3.56 -16.58
N LEU A 397 28.10 -4.31 -16.86
CA LEU A 397 26.93 -3.81 -17.58
C LEU A 397 26.21 -2.67 -16.85
N VAL A 398 26.11 -2.72 -15.52
CA VAL A 398 25.55 -1.63 -14.69
C VAL A 398 26.42 -0.37 -14.76
N LEU A 399 27.75 -0.52 -14.76
CA LEU A 399 28.69 0.59 -14.94
C LEU A 399 28.61 1.19 -16.35
N GLU A 400 28.48 0.35 -17.38
CA GLU A 400 28.36 0.77 -18.78
C GLU A 400 27.02 1.45 -19.10
N ALA A 401 25.95 1.11 -18.38
CA ALA A 401 24.67 1.82 -18.47
C ALA A 401 24.72 3.27 -17.95
N GLY A 402 25.81 3.66 -17.29
CA GLY A 402 26.04 5.01 -16.78
C GLY A 402 25.63 5.23 -15.32
N ALA A 403 25.34 4.16 -14.56
CA ALA A 403 24.85 4.27 -13.18
C ALA A 403 25.82 5.04 -12.27
N VAL A 404 27.11 4.75 -12.35
CA VAL A 404 28.14 5.35 -11.49
C VAL A 404 28.30 6.85 -11.75
N GLN A 405 28.29 7.26 -13.01
CA GLN A 405 28.32 8.66 -13.43
C GLN A 405 27.11 9.40 -12.87
N LYS A 406 25.92 8.78 -12.96
CA LYS A 406 24.69 9.37 -12.47
C LYS A 406 24.65 9.49 -10.95
N CYS A 407 25.17 8.49 -10.24
CA CYS A 407 25.39 8.59 -8.79
C CYS A 407 26.37 9.71 -8.44
N LYS A 408 27.52 9.83 -9.14
CA LYS A 408 28.49 10.90 -8.88
C LYS A 408 27.88 12.30 -9.03
N GLU A 409 27.07 12.52 -10.08
CA GLU A 409 26.39 13.79 -10.32
C GLU A 409 25.45 14.21 -9.18
N LEU A 410 24.83 13.23 -8.49
CA LEU A 410 23.68 13.46 -7.62
C LEU A 410 23.95 13.22 -6.13
N VAL A 411 24.86 12.32 -5.77
CA VAL A 411 24.96 11.78 -4.40
C VAL A 411 25.23 12.84 -3.32
N LEU A 412 25.85 13.97 -3.66
CA LEU A 412 26.08 15.07 -2.70
C LEU A 412 24.89 16.04 -2.55
N GLN A 413 23.80 15.84 -3.31
CA GLN A 413 22.67 16.77 -3.42
C GLN A 413 21.29 16.11 -3.17
N VAL A 414 21.25 14.79 -2.96
CA VAL A 414 20.01 14.02 -2.71
C VAL A 414 19.79 13.74 -1.21
N PRO A 415 18.57 13.39 -0.77
CA PRO A 415 18.28 13.01 0.63
C PRO A 415 19.12 11.82 1.13
N LEU A 416 19.36 11.75 2.44
CA LEU A 416 20.24 10.75 3.07
C LEU A 416 19.87 9.29 2.76
N THR A 417 18.57 9.01 2.57
CA THR A 417 18.04 7.71 2.13
C THR A 417 18.56 7.30 0.76
N VAL A 418 18.48 8.22 -0.22
CA VAL A 418 19.02 8.03 -1.57
C VAL A 418 20.55 7.97 -1.53
N GLN A 419 21.21 8.76 -0.69
CA GLN A 419 22.67 8.68 -0.49
C GLN A 419 23.10 7.30 0.02
N SER A 420 22.37 6.72 0.99
CA SER A 420 22.64 5.39 1.53
C SER A 420 22.57 4.32 0.43
N GLU A 421 21.48 4.29 -0.35
CA GLU A 421 21.33 3.31 -1.42
C GLU A 421 22.33 3.53 -2.59
N MET A 422 22.68 4.80 -2.92
CA MET A 422 23.74 5.12 -3.92
C MET A 422 25.13 4.69 -3.47
N THR A 423 25.51 4.94 -2.22
CA THR A 423 26.82 4.53 -1.68
C THR A 423 26.91 3.01 -1.56
N ALA A 424 25.82 2.33 -1.14
CA ALA A 424 25.75 0.88 -1.16
C ALA A 424 25.93 0.28 -2.57
N ALA A 425 25.33 0.90 -3.60
CA ALA A 425 25.50 0.47 -4.98
C ALA A 425 26.96 0.62 -5.46
N ILE A 426 27.63 1.72 -5.12
CA ILE A 426 29.05 1.93 -5.43
C ILE A 426 29.93 0.92 -4.68
N ALA A 427 29.62 0.61 -3.41
CA ALA A 427 30.34 -0.39 -2.62
C ALA A 427 30.26 -1.80 -3.25
N VAL A 428 29.08 -2.21 -3.73
CA VAL A 428 28.89 -3.50 -4.45
C VAL A 428 29.68 -3.54 -5.76
N LEU A 429 29.75 -2.44 -6.52
CA LEU A 429 30.55 -2.36 -7.74
C LEU A 429 32.07 -2.42 -7.44
N ALA A 430 32.50 -1.84 -6.32
CA ALA A 430 33.90 -1.82 -5.90
C ALA A 430 34.47 -3.20 -5.49
N LEU A 431 33.60 -4.20 -5.26
CA LEU A 431 34.01 -5.59 -4.99
C LEU A 431 34.67 -6.27 -6.20
N SER A 432 34.44 -5.80 -7.43
CA SER A 432 35.08 -6.37 -8.62
C SER A 432 36.43 -5.72 -8.89
N ASP A 433 37.50 -6.52 -8.79
CA ASP A 433 38.89 -6.10 -9.03
C ASP A 433 39.05 -5.37 -10.38
N ASP A 434 38.45 -5.89 -11.46
CA ASP A 434 38.50 -5.33 -12.81
C ASP A 434 37.86 -3.94 -12.93
N LEU A 435 36.90 -3.60 -12.05
CA LEU A 435 36.18 -2.33 -12.10
C LEU A 435 36.82 -1.23 -11.25
N LYS A 436 37.64 -1.56 -10.24
CA LYS A 436 38.24 -0.57 -9.32
C LYS A 436 38.93 0.58 -10.05
N GLY A 437 39.78 0.25 -11.02
CA GLY A 437 40.48 1.25 -11.85
C GLY A 437 39.57 2.08 -12.75
N ARG A 438 38.40 1.55 -13.17
CA ARG A 438 37.37 2.32 -13.91
C ARG A 438 36.61 3.25 -12.97
N LEU A 439 36.18 2.76 -11.81
CA LEU A 439 35.47 3.51 -10.77
C LEU A 439 36.29 4.73 -10.31
N LEU A 440 37.58 4.55 -10.01
CA LEU A 440 38.47 5.66 -9.64
C LEU A 440 38.62 6.70 -10.78
N LYS A 441 38.73 6.26 -12.04
CA LYS A 441 38.79 7.16 -13.22
C LYS A 441 37.49 7.94 -13.47
N LEU A 442 36.34 7.44 -13.03
CA LEU A 442 35.08 8.20 -13.03
C LEU A 442 35.05 9.25 -11.91
N GLY A 443 35.95 9.16 -10.93
CA GLY A 443 36.04 10.08 -9.80
C GLY A 443 35.05 9.77 -8.69
N VAL A 444 34.73 8.48 -8.44
CA VAL A 444 33.93 8.12 -7.25
C VAL A 444 34.62 8.50 -5.95
N PHE A 445 35.96 8.48 -5.91
CA PHE A 445 36.77 8.86 -4.75
C PHE A 445 36.43 10.28 -4.27
N GLU A 446 36.23 11.21 -5.22
CA GLU A 446 35.95 12.63 -4.97
C GLU A 446 34.63 12.85 -4.22
N VAL A 447 33.65 11.94 -4.38
CA VAL A 447 32.35 12.00 -3.70
C VAL A 447 32.28 11.09 -2.48
N LEU A 448 33.00 9.95 -2.45
CA LEU A 448 32.99 9.03 -1.31
C LEU A 448 33.73 9.60 -0.09
N ILE A 449 34.86 10.29 -0.29
CA ILE A 449 35.65 10.88 0.81
C ILE A 449 34.82 11.82 1.71
N PRO A 450 34.10 12.85 1.21
CA PRO A 450 33.27 13.69 2.06
C PRO A 450 32.09 12.92 2.70
N LEU A 451 31.57 11.88 2.05
CA LEU A 451 30.48 11.06 2.60
C LEU A 451 30.91 10.17 3.79
N THR A 452 32.21 9.91 3.97
CA THR A 452 32.73 9.33 5.23
C THR A 452 32.59 10.27 6.44
N ALA A 453 32.18 11.52 6.25
CA ALA A 453 31.83 12.47 7.31
C ALA A 453 30.33 12.79 7.36
N SER A 454 29.48 12.01 6.66
CA SER A 454 28.01 12.14 6.71
C SER A 454 27.46 11.94 8.13
N GLU A 455 26.29 12.49 8.43
CA GLU A 455 25.59 12.24 9.69
C GLU A 455 24.90 10.87 9.74
N SER A 456 24.73 10.21 8.58
CA SER A 456 24.15 8.87 8.48
C SER A 456 25.23 7.79 8.57
N ILE A 457 25.11 6.91 9.57
CA ILE A 457 25.97 5.73 9.80
C ILE A 457 26.01 4.82 8.57
N GLU A 458 24.89 4.63 7.87
CA GLU A 458 24.84 3.82 6.66
C GLU A 458 25.66 4.46 5.53
N VAL A 459 25.53 5.78 5.33
CA VAL A 459 26.27 6.52 4.30
C VAL A 459 27.77 6.52 4.61
N GLN A 460 28.15 6.71 5.88
CA GLN A 460 29.52 6.60 6.36
C GLN A 460 30.10 5.20 6.08
N GLY A 461 29.42 4.15 6.55
CA GLY A 461 29.86 2.76 6.44
C GLY A 461 29.95 2.27 5.00
N ASN A 462 28.93 2.54 4.17
CA ASN A 462 28.94 2.18 2.75
C ASN A 462 30.06 2.92 1.99
N SER A 463 30.30 4.21 2.30
CA SER A 463 31.37 4.99 1.67
C SER A 463 32.76 4.48 2.06
N ALA A 464 32.95 4.16 3.34
CA ALA A 464 34.18 3.58 3.86
C ALA A 464 34.46 2.19 3.27
N ALA A 465 33.45 1.31 3.21
CA ALA A 465 33.56 0.00 2.57
C ALA A 465 33.91 0.10 1.08
N ALA A 466 33.29 1.04 0.35
CA ALA A 466 33.65 1.32 -1.04
C ALA A 466 35.11 1.78 -1.18
N LEU A 467 35.57 2.73 -0.34
CA LEU A 467 36.95 3.22 -0.36
C LEU A 467 37.97 2.14 0.01
N GLY A 468 37.68 1.30 1.01
CA GLY A 468 38.50 0.16 1.38
C GLY A 468 38.63 -0.83 0.23
N ASN A 469 37.51 -1.23 -0.39
CA ASN A 469 37.51 -2.12 -1.55
C ASN A 469 38.33 -1.53 -2.72
N LEU A 470 38.19 -0.24 -3.01
CA LEU A 470 38.95 0.47 -4.04
C LEU A 470 40.46 0.55 -3.72
N SER A 471 40.87 0.48 -2.45
CA SER A 471 42.28 0.47 -2.04
C SER A 471 42.95 -0.90 -2.23
N SER A 472 42.19 -2.00 -2.28
CA SER A 472 42.75 -3.33 -2.47
C SER A 472 43.09 -3.61 -3.94
N LYS A 473 44.37 -3.90 -4.22
CA LYS A 473 44.90 -4.44 -5.50
C LYS A 473 44.61 -3.63 -6.77
N VAL A 474 44.42 -2.31 -6.67
CA VAL A 474 43.98 -1.47 -7.79
C VAL A 474 45.05 -1.11 -8.83
N GLY A 475 46.32 -1.39 -8.53
CA GLY A 475 47.46 -1.20 -9.45
C GLY A 475 47.96 0.24 -9.60
N ASP A 476 47.06 1.23 -9.75
CA ASP A 476 47.42 2.66 -9.73
C ASP A 476 46.89 3.35 -8.46
N TYR A 477 47.81 3.58 -7.52
CA TYR A 477 47.54 4.21 -6.24
C TYR A 477 47.64 5.75 -6.27
N SER A 478 47.85 6.36 -7.43
CA SER A 478 48.15 7.80 -7.53
C SER A 478 47.02 8.71 -7.06
N ILE A 479 45.76 8.25 -7.06
CA ILE A 479 44.63 9.02 -6.50
C ILE A 479 44.65 9.08 -4.96
N PHE A 480 44.96 7.96 -4.29
CA PHE A 480 45.13 7.90 -2.83
C PHE A 480 46.30 8.76 -2.34
N VAL A 481 47.33 8.90 -3.19
CA VAL A 481 48.47 9.81 -2.98
C VAL A 481 48.10 11.28 -3.18
N ARG A 482 47.35 11.58 -4.25
CA ARG A 482 46.90 12.95 -4.60
C ARG A 482 45.97 13.50 -3.52
N ASP A 483 45.02 12.68 -3.08
CA ASP A 483 43.90 13.06 -2.23
C ASP A 483 44.14 12.61 -0.77
N TRP A 484 45.40 12.61 -0.32
CA TRP A 484 45.78 12.20 1.04
C TRP A 484 45.15 13.11 2.10
N THR A 485 45.18 14.44 1.92
CA THR A 485 44.64 15.43 2.88
C THR A 485 43.46 16.26 2.37
N GLU A 486 43.12 16.16 1.09
CA GLU A 486 42.04 16.93 0.45
C GLU A 486 41.29 16.02 -0.55
N PRO A 487 39.99 16.24 -0.81
CA PRO A 487 39.11 17.22 -0.16
C PRO A 487 38.68 16.77 1.25
N ASN A 488 38.25 17.71 2.10
CA ASN A 488 37.60 17.42 3.40
C ASN A 488 38.47 16.58 4.38
N GLY A 489 39.79 16.82 4.39
CA GLY A 489 40.76 16.02 5.15
C GLY A 489 41.26 14.79 4.41
N GLY A 490 40.72 14.47 3.24
CA GLY A 490 41.20 13.41 2.36
C GLY A 490 41.11 12.01 2.98
N LEU A 491 41.94 11.12 2.45
CA LEU A 491 42.13 9.76 2.95
C LEU A 491 42.61 9.73 4.41
N HIS A 492 43.52 10.64 4.78
CA HIS A 492 44.05 10.81 6.14
C HIS A 492 42.93 11.13 7.16
N GLY A 493 42.10 12.12 6.84
CA GLY A 493 41.00 12.55 7.69
C GLY A 493 39.91 11.48 7.84
N TYR A 494 39.61 10.72 6.79
CA TYR A 494 38.75 9.54 6.87
C TYR A 494 39.33 8.48 7.82
N LEU A 495 40.59 8.08 7.61
CA LEU A 495 41.26 7.08 8.44
C LEU A 495 41.30 7.51 9.91
N ASN A 496 41.70 8.76 10.19
CA ASN A 496 41.74 9.29 11.55
C ASN A 496 40.35 9.24 12.22
N ARG A 497 39.28 9.73 11.56
CA ARG A 497 37.90 9.69 12.08
C ARG A 497 37.45 8.28 12.44
N PHE A 498 37.69 7.30 11.56
CA PHE A 498 37.21 5.93 11.75
C PHE A 498 38.06 5.15 12.76
N LEU A 499 39.37 5.37 12.80
CA LEU A 499 40.23 4.79 13.84
C LEU A 499 39.89 5.36 15.23
N ALA A 500 39.53 6.63 15.32
CA ALA A 500 39.16 7.29 16.57
C ALA A 500 37.67 7.10 16.98
N SER A 501 36.85 6.40 16.19
CA SER A 501 35.40 6.31 16.42
C SER A 501 35.01 5.52 17.69
N GLY A 502 35.83 4.54 18.07
CA GLY A 502 35.51 3.57 19.11
C GLY A 502 34.57 2.43 18.67
N ASP A 503 33.95 2.54 17.48
CA ASP A 503 33.09 1.52 16.90
C ASP A 503 33.95 0.41 16.24
N PRO A 504 33.79 -0.87 16.63
CA PRO A 504 34.60 -1.97 16.10
C PRO A 504 34.50 -2.13 14.56
N THR A 505 33.33 -1.89 13.97
CA THR A 505 33.12 -2.02 12.51
C THR A 505 33.85 -0.92 11.75
N PHE A 506 33.77 0.33 12.23
CA PHE A 506 34.48 1.45 11.62
C PHE A 506 36.00 1.34 11.83
N GLN A 507 36.45 0.92 13.01
CA GLN A 507 37.87 0.62 13.25
C GLN A 507 38.35 -0.52 12.34
N HIS A 508 37.56 -1.58 12.15
CA HIS A 508 37.87 -2.67 11.23
C HIS A 508 38.07 -2.17 9.80
N ILE A 509 37.09 -1.45 9.24
CA ILE A 509 37.14 -0.98 7.85
C ILE A 509 38.34 -0.03 7.63
N ALA A 510 38.65 0.84 8.58
CA ALA A 510 39.78 1.77 8.45
C ALA A 510 41.15 1.08 8.60
N ILE A 511 41.31 0.15 9.55
CA ILE A 511 42.56 -0.62 9.69
C ILE A 511 42.76 -1.53 8.47
N TRP A 512 41.70 -2.19 7.99
CA TRP A 512 41.77 -2.98 6.78
C TRP A 512 42.15 -2.13 5.56
N THR A 513 41.54 -0.95 5.38
CA THR A 513 41.92 0.02 4.35
C THR A 513 43.39 0.41 4.46
N LEU A 514 43.86 0.72 5.68
CA LEU A 514 45.26 1.05 5.93
C LEU A 514 46.20 -0.09 5.55
N LEU A 515 45.86 -1.33 5.94
CA LEU A 515 46.62 -2.53 5.59
C LEU A 515 46.70 -2.71 4.07
N GLN A 516 45.59 -2.57 3.34
CA GLN A 516 45.58 -2.65 1.88
C GLN A 516 46.44 -1.57 1.19
N LEU A 517 46.53 -0.37 1.79
CA LEU A 517 47.43 0.69 1.31
C LEU A 517 48.91 0.40 1.62
N ILE A 518 49.22 -0.30 2.72
CA ILE A 518 50.59 -0.74 3.06
C ILE A 518 51.01 -1.91 2.16
N GLU A 519 50.15 -2.90 1.97
CA GLU A 519 50.37 -4.07 1.09
C GLU A 519 50.44 -3.71 -0.41
N SER A 520 50.10 -2.47 -0.78
CA SER A 520 50.30 -1.95 -2.15
C SER A 520 51.78 -1.82 -2.57
N GLU A 521 52.69 -1.81 -1.60
CA GLU A 521 54.12 -1.47 -1.77
C GLU A 521 54.39 -0.07 -2.39
N ASP A 522 53.39 0.81 -2.54
CA ASP A 522 53.60 2.18 -3.01
C ASP A 522 54.34 3.01 -1.95
N LYS A 523 55.63 3.23 -2.20
CA LYS A 523 56.55 3.97 -1.34
C LYS A 523 56.07 5.39 -0.99
N ARG A 524 55.20 6.00 -1.80
CA ARG A 524 54.60 7.31 -1.53
C ARG A 524 53.57 7.17 -0.41
N LEU A 525 52.64 6.22 -0.53
CA LEU A 525 51.62 5.94 0.48
C LEU A 525 52.24 5.50 1.80
N ILE A 526 53.15 4.52 1.78
CA ILE A 526 53.89 4.10 2.97
C ILE A 526 54.59 5.31 3.61
N GLY A 527 55.23 6.16 2.80
CA GLY A 527 55.87 7.39 3.27
C GLY A 527 54.91 8.42 3.90
N PHE A 528 53.65 8.50 3.46
CA PHE A 528 52.63 9.33 4.10
C PHE A 528 52.10 8.71 5.40
N ILE A 529 51.82 7.41 5.39
CA ILE A 529 51.33 6.65 6.55
C ILE A 529 52.35 6.71 7.69
N THR A 530 53.62 6.37 7.46
CA THR A 530 54.68 6.38 8.47
C THR A 530 54.93 7.78 9.08
N ARG A 531 54.60 8.86 8.35
CA ARG A 531 54.74 10.25 8.82
C ARG A 531 53.48 10.78 9.53
N SER A 532 52.37 10.06 9.47
CA SER A 532 51.10 10.45 10.09
C SER A 532 51.08 9.95 11.54
N GLU A 533 51.79 10.66 12.43
CA GLU A 533 51.96 10.27 13.84
C GLU A 533 50.63 10.01 14.56
N ASP A 534 49.59 10.75 14.20
CA ASP A 534 48.22 10.61 14.70
C ASP A 534 47.59 9.28 14.31
N ILE A 535 47.68 8.86 13.04
CA ILE A 535 47.23 7.55 12.58
C ILE A 535 48.03 6.44 13.27
N ILE A 536 49.36 6.57 13.38
CA ILE A 536 50.19 5.56 14.03
C ILE A 536 49.87 5.41 15.52
N GLN A 537 49.58 6.52 16.23
CA GLN A 537 49.15 6.48 17.63
C GLN A 537 47.80 5.76 17.79
N LEU A 538 46.82 6.05 16.93
CA LEU A 538 45.51 5.38 16.96
C LEU A 538 45.63 3.87 16.68
N VAL A 539 46.42 3.47 15.68
CA VAL A 539 46.66 2.05 15.37
C VAL A 539 47.38 1.34 16.53
N ARG A 540 48.35 1.99 17.20
CA ARG A 540 48.98 1.46 18.43
C ARG A 540 48.01 1.33 19.59
N ALA A 541 47.09 2.28 19.78
CA ALA A 541 46.09 2.21 20.84
C ALA A 541 45.15 1.01 20.61
N ILE A 542 44.74 0.77 19.37
CA ILE A 542 43.91 -0.39 19.00
C ILE A 542 44.68 -1.70 19.15
N ALA A 543 45.92 -1.78 18.62
CA ALA A 543 46.77 -2.97 18.69
C ALA A 543 47.12 -3.43 20.13
N ASN A 544 46.97 -2.53 21.11
CA ASN A 544 47.26 -2.76 22.54
C ASN A 544 45.99 -2.81 23.43
N LYS A 545 44.78 -2.85 22.86
CA LYS A 545 43.57 -3.17 23.64
C LYS A 545 43.70 -4.57 24.25
N ASN A 546 43.37 -4.71 25.54
CA ASN A 546 43.25 -6.01 26.20
C ASN A 546 41.83 -6.55 25.99
N LEU A 547 41.71 -7.82 25.60
CA LEU A 547 40.42 -8.50 25.40
C LEU A 547 39.67 -8.83 26.72
N GLU A 548 40.21 -8.48 27.89
CA GLU A 548 39.69 -8.92 29.20
C GLU A 548 38.77 -7.89 29.90
N SER A 549 38.40 -6.76 29.28
CA SER A 549 37.74 -5.63 29.99
C SER A 549 36.35 -5.19 29.51
N ASP A 550 35.90 -5.61 28.33
CA ASP A 550 34.69 -5.06 27.71
C ASP A 550 33.56 -6.12 27.71
N ASP A 551 32.42 -5.79 28.32
CA ASP A 551 31.24 -6.66 28.57
C ASP A 551 30.40 -6.83 27.29
N GLU A 552 31.05 -7.22 26.19
CA GLU A 552 30.44 -7.48 24.89
C GLU A 552 30.18 -8.98 24.70
N GLY A 553 29.08 -9.35 24.02
CA GLY A 553 28.73 -10.75 23.80
C GLY A 553 29.69 -11.47 22.83
N GLU A 554 29.58 -12.81 22.73
CA GLU A 554 30.50 -13.67 21.96
C GLU A 554 30.81 -13.16 20.53
N ASP A 555 29.84 -12.58 19.82
CA ASP A 555 30.02 -12.00 18.47
C ASP A 555 30.86 -10.70 18.45
N GLY A 556 30.86 -9.91 19.54
CA GLY A 556 31.60 -8.65 19.67
C GLY A 556 33.07 -8.85 20.04
N GLU A 557 33.36 -9.88 20.85
CA GLU A 557 34.72 -10.30 21.17
C GLU A 557 35.50 -10.74 19.91
N GLU A 558 34.86 -11.50 19.00
CA GLU A 558 35.50 -12.00 17.77
C GLU A 558 35.87 -10.85 16.81
N GLY A 559 34.94 -9.91 16.57
CA GLY A 559 35.20 -8.73 15.74
C GLY A 559 36.31 -7.83 16.31
N THR A 560 36.33 -7.63 17.63
CA THR A 560 37.38 -6.85 18.30
C THR A 560 38.75 -7.54 18.20
N ALA A 561 38.81 -8.87 18.29
CA ALA A 561 40.05 -9.62 18.11
C ALA A 561 40.63 -9.51 16.68
N GLU A 562 39.78 -9.56 15.64
CA GLU A 562 40.20 -9.36 14.24
C GLU A 562 40.79 -7.96 14.02
N VAL A 563 40.13 -6.92 14.55
CA VAL A 563 40.60 -5.53 14.49
C VAL A 563 41.99 -5.37 15.12
N ILE A 564 42.22 -5.98 16.30
CA ILE A 564 43.52 -5.96 16.99
C ILE A 564 44.61 -6.65 16.15
N ALA A 565 44.30 -7.82 15.56
CA ALA A 565 45.25 -8.57 14.74
C ALA A 565 45.68 -7.79 13.48
N LEU A 566 44.73 -7.14 12.79
CA LEU A 566 45.02 -6.28 11.63
C LEU A 566 45.83 -5.04 12.02
N ALA A 567 45.59 -4.46 13.19
CA ALA A 567 46.34 -3.31 13.70
C ALA A 567 47.80 -3.68 14.01
N GLN A 568 48.02 -4.82 14.69
CA GLN A 568 49.35 -5.37 14.95
C GLN A 568 50.09 -5.66 13.63
N ARG A 569 49.41 -6.30 12.67
CA ARG A 569 49.98 -6.59 11.35
C ARG A 569 50.38 -5.33 10.58
N SER A 570 49.58 -4.27 10.67
CA SER A 570 49.88 -2.98 10.04
C SER A 570 51.14 -2.34 10.63
N LEU A 571 51.34 -2.43 11.96
CA LEU A 571 52.55 -1.93 12.62
C LEU A 571 53.80 -2.73 12.25
N GLU A 572 53.70 -4.06 12.20
CA GLU A 572 54.78 -4.95 11.76
C GLU A 572 55.31 -4.58 10.36
N LEU A 573 54.40 -4.40 9.40
CA LEU A 573 54.75 -4.08 8.01
C LEU A 573 55.37 -2.68 7.86
N LEU A 574 55.02 -1.75 8.77
CA LEU A 574 55.62 -0.41 8.85
C LEU A 574 56.94 -0.39 9.63
N GLY A 575 57.36 -1.49 10.24
CA GLY A 575 58.58 -1.58 11.05
C GLY A 575 58.46 -0.95 12.44
N PHE A 576 57.23 -0.78 12.97
CA PHE A 576 57.00 -0.35 14.34
C PHE A 576 56.81 -1.56 15.26
N ASP A 577 57.55 -1.58 16.38
CA ASP A 577 57.37 -2.60 17.42
C ASP A 577 56.03 -2.35 18.13
N SER A 578 55.17 -3.37 18.21
CA SER A 578 53.83 -3.23 18.81
C SER A 578 53.87 -3.03 20.32
N LYS A 579 55.00 -3.35 20.97
CA LYS A 579 55.13 -3.48 22.44
C LYS A 579 55.78 -2.30 23.16
N HIS A 580 55.93 -1.13 22.54
CA HIS A 580 56.52 0.05 23.20
C HIS A 580 55.54 1.23 23.28
N SER A 581 55.04 1.39 24.52
CA SER A 581 54.30 2.54 25.07
C SER A 581 55.12 3.81 25.15
#